data_AF-A0A918PYP9-F1
#
_entry.id   AF-A0A918PYP9-F1
#
_cell.length_a   1.000
_cell.length_b   1.000
_cell.length_c   1.000
_cell.angle_alpha   90.00
_cell.angle_beta   90.00
_cell.angle_gamma   90.00
#
_symmetry.space_group_name_H-M   'P 1'
#
loop_
_entity.id
_entity.type
_entity.pdbx_description
1 polymer ?
#
loop_
_entity_poly.entity_id
_entity_poly.type
_entity_poly.pdbx_seq_one_letter_code
_entity_poly.pdbx_strand_id
1 'polypeptide(L)'
;MASADRAAAARKPASRRGGAPRRAVALGALALVMGTTALAAPAQARSAADGAVTFATRCVPPPVAGIPPIQGTTTAEITVDTATPRVGDTVTVTYKVAKPAASNPVDLALPADIMTPSGEVALGGAQSGKLTVTGPKKNPPVPGKGEFPPFSMTGTFKVTAPGSITLSPGDYNIHTSYIMELDTPCAVSTPPAPVSRTIVASGEPGANERAIALATASGKPGDRVTVTGTRFTPLTEITLAGRAGQAQTADRLTFTSDAEGGFTGRLKVNDRATTGIVAYEGSAWSAEKGAGPAAYTVTDDTPLPRDSQKLTASVTAGELSMSQEGDTVRLSSVDFGTGGGADGDLRTITVKDFRGGPAGWSLTGRVTDFTGPSGGEIDAGRLHWVPACTTKQGSPSTCEAGSEGAVGSAGATLASAPDATLTGGEFTVDAWVSLKVPAYTAPGTYSGVLTLTLT
;
A
#
# COMPACT_ATOMS: atom_id res chain seq x y z
N MET A 1 15.16 -19.11 74.32
CA MET A 1 15.66 -20.39 73.75
C MET A 1 16.38 -20.03 72.46
N ALA A 2 17.69 -20.22 72.27
CA ALA A 2 18.59 -21.32 72.66
C ALA A 2 18.28 -22.62 71.89
N SER A 3 19.21 -23.28 71.20
CA SER A 3 20.65 -22.97 71.02
C SER A 3 21.26 -23.63 69.76
N ALA A 4 22.54 -23.32 69.56
CA ALA A 4 23.57 -23.90 68.69
C ALA A 4 23.62 -25.47 68.62
N ASP A 5 24.48 -26.15 67.85
CA ASP A 5 25.89 -25.81 67.56
C ASP A 5 26.53 -26.62 66.40
N ARG A 6 27.61 -26.06 65.80
CA ARG A 6 28.88 -26.65 65.27
C ARG A 6 28.91 -28.01 64.50
N ALA A 7 29.98 -28.39 63.77
CA ALA A 7 31.35 -27.84 63.62
C ALA A 7 31.89 -28.03 62.17
N ALA A 8 33.13 -27.57 61.92
CA ALA A 8 33.90 -27.84 60.69
C ALA A 8 35.36 -28.21 61.03
N ALA A 9 36.11 -28.91 60.16
CA ALA A 9 37.53 -28.63 59.86
C ALA A 9 38.22 -29.64 58.88
N ALA A 10 39.03 -29.05 58.00
CA ALA A 10 39.90 -29.60 56.94
C ALA A 10 40.98 -30.66 57.30
N ARG A 11 41.54 -31.32 56.25
CA ARG A 11 42.97 -31.19 55.83
C ARG A 11 43.30 -31.81 54.44
N LYS A 12 44.42 -31.37 53.85
CA LYS A 12 45.11 -31.84 52.59
C LYS A 12 46.36 -32.71 52.98
N PRO A 13 47.40 -33.05 52.15
CA PRO A 13 47.69 -32.82 50.71
C PRO A 13 48.47 -33.91 49.89
N ALA A 14 48.55 -33.74 48.55
CA ALA A 14 49.70 -34.06 47.64
C ALA A 14 49.41 -33.35 46.28
N SER A 15 50.29 -32.63 45.52
CA SER A 15 51.70 -32.78 45.08
C SER A 15 51.85 -33.86 43.97
N ARG A 16 52.48 -33.68 42.79
CA ARG A 16 53.48 -32.71 42.22
C ARG A 16 53.23 -32.59 40.66
N ARG A 17 53.97 -31.94 39.71
CA ARG A 17 55.21 -31.10 39.65
C ARG A 17 55.35 -30.34 38.27
N GLY A 18 55.39 -28.99 38.24
CA GLY A 18 55.96 -28.17 37.12
C GLY A 18 55.19 -28.10 35.78
N GLY A 19 55.47 -27.16 34.86
CA GLY A 19 56.41 -26.01 34.86
C GLY A 19 56.24 -25.10 33.62
N ALA A 20 56.84 -23.91 33.62
CA ALA A 20 56.81 -22.90 32.53
C ALA A 20 58.26 -22.34 32.32
N PRO A 21 58.57 -21.36 31.43
CA PRO A 21 57.73 -20.59 30.49
C PRO A 21 58.36 -20.29 29.09
N ARG A 22 57.68 -19.46 28.27
CA ARG A 22 58.21 -18.52 27.22
C ARG A 22 59.18 -19.04 26.13
N ARG A 23 58.79 -18.87 24.85
CA ARG A 23 59.38 -17.89 23.89
C ARG A 23 58.59 -17.89 22.56
N ALA A 24 58.77 -16.85 21.74
CA ALA A 24 58.23 -16.72 20.38
C ALA A 24 59.36 -16.82 19.35
N VAL A 25 59.06 -17.02 18.06
CA VAL A 25 59.80 -16.46 16.89
C VAL A 25 59.17 -16.87 15.52
N ALA A 26 59.12 -15.90 14.61
CA ALA A 26 59.15 -15.95 13.12
C ALA A 26 58.18 -16.79 12.24
N LEU A 27 57.52 -16.05 11.32
CA LEU A 27 57.53 -16.18 9.85
C LEU A 27 57.30 -17.55 9.17
N GLY A 28 56.27 -17.58 8.31
CA GLY A 28 56.14 -18.49 7.17
C GLY A 28 55.15 -17.90 6.16
N ALA A 29 55.63 -17.48 4.98
CA ALA A 29 54.81 -16.81 3.97
C ALA A 29 54.46 -17.74 2.82
N LEU A 30 53.28 -17.54 2.21
CA LEU A 30 52.91 -18.16 0.94
C LEU A 30 52.04 -17.19 0.16
N ALA A 31 52.47 -16.84 -1.06
CA ALA A 31 51.80 -15.87 -1.92
C ALA A 31 51.22 -16.55 -3.16
N LEU A 32 49.95 -16.27 -3.44
CA LEU A 32 49.24 -16.55 -4.69
C LEU A 32 48.53 -15.24 -5.06
N VAL A 33 49.12 -14.44 -5.94
CA VAL A 33 48.95 -14.50 -7.41
C VAL A 33 47.58 -13.98 -7.85
N MET A 34 47.67 -12.94 -8.67
CA MET A 34 46.60 -12.03 -9.10
C MET A 34 45.30 -12.71 -9.54
N GLY A 35 44.20 -12.34 -8.87
CA GLY A 35 42.85 -12.47 -9.39
C GLY A 35 42.21 -11.08 -9.47
N THR A 36 42.29 -10.42 -10.62
CA THR A 36 41.58 -9.16 -10.85
C THR A 36 40.09 -9.44 -11.07
N THR A 37 39.36 -9.71 -9.98
CA THR A 37 37.91 -9.57 -9.97
C THR A 37 37.60 -8.10 -10.22
N ALA A 38 37.29 -7.78 -11.47
CA ALA A 38 36.76 -6.47 -11.82
C ALA A 38 35.54 -6.23 -10.93
N LEU A 39 35.58 -5.14 -10.15
CA LEU A 39 34.38 -4.59 -9.53
C LEU A 39 33.47 -4.19 -10.69
N ALA A 40 32.53 -5.08 -11.03
CA ALA A 40 31.39 -4.75 -11.83
C ALA A 40 30.63 -3.68 -11.04
N ALA A 41 30.91 -2.42 -11.34
CA ALA A 41 30.12 -1.30 -10.86
C ALA A 41 28.65 -1.65 -11.15
N PRO A 42 27.72 -1.40 -10.21
CA PRO A 42 26.30 -1.66 -10.44
C PRO A 42 25.95 -1.02 -11.78
N ALA A 43 25.48 -1.85 -12.72
CA ALA A 43 25.30 -1.43 -14.10
C ALA A 43 24.49 -0.14 -14.09
N GLN A 44 25.11 0.96 -14.56
CA GLN A 44 24.58 2.30 -14.34
C GLN A 44 23.10 2.28 -14.69
N ALA A 45 22.25 2.63 -13.72
CA ALA A 45 20.83 2.78 -13.96
C ALA A 45 20.70 3.78 -15.10
N ARG A 46 20.42 3.29 -16.31
CA ARG A 46 20.23 4.14 -17.48
C ARG A 46 19.12 5.09 -17.08
N SER A 47 19.45 6.38 -17.00
CA SER A 47 18.53 7.42 -16.57
C SER A 47 17.20 7.18 -17.27
N ALA A 48 16.14 6.93 -16.48
CA ALA A 48 14.82 6.71 -17.03
C ALA A 48 14.52 7.90 -17.96
N ALA A 49 14.19 7.59 -19.22
CA ALA A 49 14.00 8.63 -20.23
C ALA A 49 12.69 9.37 -19.91
N ASP A 50 12.84 10.45 -19.17
CA ASP A 50 11.77 11.36 -18.79
C ASP A 50 11.75 12.55 -19.76
N GLY A 51 10.62 12.73 -20.46
CA GLY A 51 10.39 13.81 -21.41
C GLY A 51 10.17 13.32 -22.84
N ALA A 52 10.42 14.19 -23.81
CA ALA A 52 10.07 13.95 -25.20
C ALA A 52 10.92 12.87 -25.89
N VAL A 53 10.25 11.89 -26.50
CA VAL A 53 10.83 10.82 -27.31
C VAL A 53 10.45 10.98 -28.78
N THR A 54 11.25 10.40 -29.69
CA THR A 54 10.94 10.35 -31.13
C THR A 54 10.99 8.91 -31.62
N PHE A 55 10.00 8.50 -32.40
CA PHE A 55 9.86 7.14 -32.90
C PHE A 55 9.32 7.11 -34.34
N ALA A 56 9.58 6.01 -35.05
CA ALA A 56 9.05 5.77 -36.38
C ALA A 56 7.54 5.47 -36.31
N THR A 57 6.78 6.03 -37.24
CA THR A 57 5.32 5.95 -37.27
C THR A 57 4.82 5.76 -38.69
N ARG A 58 3.87 4.84 -38.87
CA ARG A 58 3.16 4.59 -40.12
C ARG A 58 1.74 5.15 -40.01
N CYS A 59 1.50 6.28 -40.67
CA CYS A 59 0.17 6.86 -40.79
C CYS A 59 -0.52 6.38 -42.08
N VAL A 60 -1.80 6.03 -42.01
CA VAL A 60 -2.62 5.68 -43.16
C VAL A 60 -3.56 6.87 -43.45
N PRO A 61 -3.37 7.61 -44.56
CA PRO A 61 -4.30 8.68 -44.94
C PRO A 61 -5.72 8.13 -45.19
N PRO A 62 -6.77 8.96 -45.03
CA PRO A 62 -8.13 8.55 -45.33
C PRO A 62 -8.26 8.13 -46.81
N PRO A 63 -8.97 7.04 -47.17
CA PRO A 63 -8.96 6.49 -48.53
C PRO A 63 -9.34 7.49 -49.64
N VAL A 64 -10.21 8.47 -49.34
CA VAL A 64 -10.62 9.55 -50.24
C VAL A 64 -9.46 10.42 -50.74
N ALA A 65 -8.33 10.46 -50.02
CA ALA A 65 -7.14 11.20 -50.44
C ALA A 65 -6.37 10.50 -51.59
N GLY A 66 -6.50 9.19 -51.76
CA GLY A 66 -5.75 8.42 -52.76
C GLY A 66 -4.23 8.32 -52.53
N ILE A 67 -3.74 8.70 -51.34
CA ILE A 67 -2.30 8.74 -50.99
C ILE A 67 -1.91 7.43 -50.29
N PRO A 68 -0.75 6.81 -50.62
CA PRO A 68 -0.25 5.63 -49.93
C PRO A 68 0.10 5.92 -48.44
N PRO A 69 0.20 4.88 -47.58
CA PRO A 69 0.60 5.05 -46.19
C PRO A 69 1.93 5.81 -46.02
N ILE A 70 1.89 6.85 -45.20
CA ILE A 70 3.03 7.72 -44.88
C ILE A 70 3.91 7.02 -43.84
N GLN A 71 5.22 6.99 -44.10
CA GLN A 71 6.24 6.60 -43.12
C GLN A 71 6.95 7.87 -42.67
N GLY A 72 6.96 8.15 -41.37
CA GLY A 72 7.56 9.37 -40.81
C GLY A 72 8.01 9.18 -39.36
N THR A 73 8.38 10.27 -38.70
CA THR A 73 8.76 10.26 -37.28
C THR A 73 7.81 11.12 -36.46
N THR A 74 7.21 10.52 -35.43
CA THR A 74 6.45 11.25 -34.41
C THR A 74 7.38 11.64 -33.26
N THR A 75 7.29 12.88 -32.80
CA THR A 75 7.90 13.33 -31.53
C THR A 75 6.79 13.56 -30.52
N ALA A 76 6.88 12.95 -29.34
CA ALA A 76 5.85 13.01 -28.32
C ALA A 76 6.41 12.95 -26.90
N GLU A 77 5.60 13.39 -25.93
CA GLU A 77 5.94 13.48 -24.52
C GLU A 77 4.75 12.96 -23.68
N ILE A 78 5.03 12.17 -22.65
CA ILE A 78 4.05 11.72 -21.67
C ILE A 78 4.34 12.38 -20.33
N THR A 79 3.34 13.05 -19.75
CA THR A 79 3.40 13.58 -18.38
C THR A 79 2.30 12.98 -17.52
N VAL A 80 2.48 13.12 -16.20
CA VAL A 80 1.58 12.58 -15.15
C VAL A 80 1.35 13.64 -14.09
N ASP A 81 0.22 13.56 -13.39
CA ASP A 81 -0.06 14.38 -12.20
C ASP A 81 0.77 13.98 -10.97
N THR A 82 0.98 12.68 -10.75
CA THR A 82 1.88 12.14 -9.72
C THR A 82 2.94 11.20 -10.29
N ALA A 83 4.19 11.37 -9.84
CA ALA A 83 5.32 10.50 -10.19
C ALA A 83 5.56 9.37 -9.18
N THR A 84 4.94 9.46 -8.01
CA THR A 84 5.11 8.53 -6.88
C THR A 84 3.76 8.18 -6.25
N PRO A 85 2.86 7.51 -7.01
CA PRO A 85 1.58 7.05 -6.47
C PRO A 85 1.76 5.92 -5.45
N ARG A 86 0.65 5.55 -4.79
CA ARG A 86 0.47 4.33 -4.02
C ARG A 86 -0.38 3.33 -4.83
N VAL A 87 -0.30 2.05 -4.49
CA VAL A 87 -1.36 1.10 -4.86
C VAL A 87 -2.69 1.64 -4.32
N GLY A 88 -3.72 1.66 -5.17
CA GLY A 88 -5.01 2.30 -4.90
C GLY A 88 -5.22 3.65 -5.59
N ASP A 89 -4.16 4.44 -5.79
CA ASP A 89 -4.25 5.78 -6.40
C ASP A 89 -4.71 5.72 -7.86
N THR A 90 -5.35 6.79 -8.33
CA THR A 90 -5.60 7.02 -9.76
C THR A 90 -4.64 8.08 -10.30
N VAL A 91 -3.93 7.76 -11.38
CA VAL A 91 -2.95 8.64 -12.03
C VAL A 91 -3.55 9.22 -13.30
N THR A 92 -3.50 10.53 -13.46
CA THR A 92 -3.87 11.22 -14.71
C THR A 92 -2.67 11.31 -15.63
N VAL A 93 -2.81 10.77 -16.84
CA VAL A 93 -1.77 10.75 -17.87
C VAL A 93 -2.13 11.75 -18.97
N THR A 94 -1.17 12.58 -19.37
CA THR A 94 -1.26 13.43 -20.56
C THR A 94 -0.26 12.95 -21.61
N TYR A 95 -0.75 12.50 -22.76
CA TYR A 95 0.05 12.16 -23.94
C TYR A 95 -0.04 13.33 -24.93
N LYS A 96 1.08 14.04 -25.09
CA LYS A 96 1.23 15.17 -25.99
C LYS A 96 2.03 14.76 -27.23
N VAL A 97 1.41 14.83 -28.41
CA VAL A 97 2.12 14.73 -29.69
C VAL A 97 2.65 16.12 -30.05
N ALA A 98 3.96 16.28 -29.95
CA ALA A 98 4.65 17.54 -30.22
C ALA A 98 4.93 17.76 -31.72
N LYS A 99 5.15 16.67 -32.47
CA LYS A 99 5.21 16.64 -33.93
C LYS A 99 4.56 15.35 -34.44
N PRO A 100 3.42 15.40 -35.15
CA PRO A 100 2.84 14.24 -35.82
C PRO A 100 3.70 13.77 -37.00
N ALA A 101 3.59 12.50 -37.38
CA ALA A 101 4.26 11.95 -38.57
C ALA A 101 3.47 12.19 -39.88
N ALA A 102 2.23 12.66 -39.79
CA ALA A 102 1.38 13.03 -40.91
C ALA A 102 1.28 14.56 -41.08
N SER A 103 0.95 14.97 -42.31
CA SER A 103 0.61 16.34 -42.70
C SER A 103 -0.75 16.34 -43.39
N ASN A 104 -1.34 17.52 -43.59
CA ASN A 104 -2.57 17.68 -44.37
C ASN A 104 -2.40 17.07 -45.79
N PRO A 105 -3.20 16.06 -46.19
CA PRO A 105 -3.03 15.39 -47.48
C PRO A 105 -3.43 16.27 -48.68
N VAL A 106 -4.26 17.29 -48.48
CA VAL A 106 -4.84 18.11 -49.56
C VAL A 106 -4.24 19.51 -49.64
N ASP A 107 -4.39 20.13 -50.81
CA ASP A 107 -3.93 21.49 -51.11
C ASP A 107 -4.84 22.59 -50.50
N LEU A 108 -6.04 22.20 -50.05
CA LEU A 108 -6.96 23.07 -49.32
C LEU A 108 -6.58 23.15 -47.84
N ALA A 109 -6.68 24.35 -47.25
CA ALA A 109 -6.51 24.54 -45.82
C ALA A 109 -7.69 23.96 -45.04
N LEU A 110 -7.40 23.22 -43.97
CA LEU A 110 -8.40 22.67 -43.05
C LEU A 110 -8.78 23.73 -41.99
N PRO A 111 -10.06 23.91 -41.65
CA PRO A 111 -10.48 24.85 -40.61
C PRO A 111 -9.92 24.57 -39.22
N ALA A 112 -10.06 25.57 -38.33
CA ALA A 112 -9.90 25.38 -36.90
C ALA A 112 -10.98 24.44 -36.32
N ASP A 113 -10.65 23.79 -35.21
CA ASP A 113 -11.57 23.02 -34.37
C ASP A 113 -12.35 21.90 -35.10
N ILE A 114 -11.66 21.19 -35.99
CA ILE A 114 -12.16 19.99 -36.67
C ILE A 114 -11.49 18.69 -36.19
N MET A 115 -10.27 18.77 -35.63
CA MET A 115 -9.45 17.63 -35.23
C MET A 115 -9.80 17.17 -33.81
N THR A 116 -10.09 15.88 -33.63
CA THR A 116 -10.27 15.24 -32.32
C THR A 116 -9.24 14.11 -32.18
N PRO A 117 -8.12 14.30 -31.46
CA PRO A 117 -7.09 13.27 -31.38
C PRO A 117 -7.48 12.19 -30.35
N SER A 118 -7.14 10.94 -30.65
CA SER A 118 -7.25 9.80 -29.71
C SER A 118 -6.03 8.89 -29.85
N GLY A 119 -5.73 8.07 -28.85
CA GLY A 119 -4.61 7.15 -28.92
C GLY A 119 -4.45 6.26 -27.70
N GLU A 120 -3.30 5.61 -27.63
CA GLU A 120 -2.93 4.71 -26.54
C GLU A 120 -1.62 5.14 -25.86
N VAL A 121 -1.50 4.84 -24.57
CA VAL A 121 -0.23 4.79 -23.83
C VAL A 121 -0.01 3.33 -23.40
N ALA A 122 1.16 2.79 -23.74
CA ALA A 122 1.58 1.47 -23.28
C ALA A 122 2.18 1.58 -21.88
N LEU A 123 1.62 0.83 -20.93
CA LEU A 123 2.15 0.65 -19.57
C LEU A 123 3.00 -0.62 -19.54
N GLY A 124 4.14 -0.56 -18.84
CA GLY A 124 5.06 -1.70 -18.67
C GLY A 124 5.76 -1.69 -17.32
N GLY A 125 6.37 -2.82 -16.95
CA GLY A 125 7.00 -3.01 -15.65
C GLY A 125 6.01 -3.60 -14.64
N ALA A 126 6.01 -3.09 -13.40
CA ALA A 126 5.23 -3.62 -12.28
C ALA A 126 3.71 -3.68 -12.57
N GLN A 127 3.21 -2.76 -13.38
CA GLN A 127 1.87 -2.79 -13.95
C GLN A 127 1.99 -2.62 -15.46
N SER A 128 1.48 -3.60 -16.22
CA SER A 128 1.57 -3.64 -17.67
C SER A 128 0.18 -3.64 -18.31
N GLY A 129 0.01 -2.96 -19.44
CA GLY A 129 -1.29 -2.82 -20.10
C GLY A 129 -1.34 -1.70 -21.16
N LYS A 130 -2.56 -1.33 -21.55
CA LYS A 130 -2.83 -0.19 -22.45
C LYS A 130 -3.79 0.78 -21.77
N LEU A 131 -3.50 2.07 -21.87
CA LEU A 131 -4.37 3.17 -21.46
C LEU A 131 -4.83 3.94 -22.70
N THR A 132 -6.14 3.98 -22.96
CA THR A 132 -6.72 4.87 -23.98
C THR A 132 -6.68 6.32 -23.50
N VAL A 133 -6.35 7.24 -24.40
CA VAL A 133 -6.35 8.68 -24.17
C VAL A 133 -7.12 9.41 -25.26
N THR A 134 -7.78 10.52 -24.91
CA THR A 134 -8.57 11.35 -25.83
C THR A 134 -8.28 12.83 -25.62
N GLY A 135 -8.20 13.61 -26.69
CA GLY A 135 -8.08 15.06 -26.64
C GLY A 135 -9.35 15.78 -27.09
N PRO A 136 -9.47 17.09 -26.81
CA PRO A 136 -10.62 17.89 -27.22
C PRO A 136 -10.67 18.08 -28.74
N LYS A 137 -11.86 18.36 -29.29
CA LYS A 137 -12.04 18.83 -30.68
C LYS A 137 -11.52 20.26 -30.81
N LYS A 138 -10.20 20.43 -30.95
CA LYS A 138 -9.51 21.74 -30.89
C LYS A 138 -8.22 21.75 -31.71
N ASN A 139 -8.14 22.65 -32.68
CA ASN A 139 -6.92 22.89 -33.46
C ASN A 139 -6.91 24.30 -34.08
N PRO A 140 -5.75 24.94 -34.28
CA PRO A 140 -5.63 26.05 -35.22
C PRO A 140 -5.86 25.55 -36.67
N PRO A 141 -6.20 26.43 -37.63
CA PRO A 141 -6.34 26.04 -39.04
C PRO A 141 -5.05 25.40 -39.57
N VAL A 142 -5.17 24.34 -40.37
CA VAL A 142 -4.01 23.60 -40.92
C VAL A 142 -3.84 24.00 -42.39
N PRO A 143 -2.69 24.59 -42.80
CA PRO A 143 -2.46 24.96 -44.19
C PRO A 143 -2.57 23.78 -45.17
N GLY A 144 -2.85 24.07 -46.45
CA GLY A 144 -2.73 23.08 -47.52
C GLY A 144 -1.32 22.47 -47.54
N LYS A 145 -1.22 21.14 -47.55
CA LYS A 145 0.03 20.35 -47.38
C LYS A 145 0.84 20.65 -46.10
N GLY A 146 0.32 21.45 -45.16
CA GLY A 146 1.00 21.83 -43.93
C GLY A 146 1.08 20.69 -42.90
N GLU A 147 2.08 20.75 -42.02
CA GLU A 147 2.17 19.83 -40.88
C GLU A 147 0.96 19.99 -39.94
N PHE A 148 0.49 18.89 -39.36
CA PHE A 148 -0.55 18.97 -38.34
C PHE A 148 -0.02 19.64 -37.06
N PRO A 149 -0.79 20.53 -36.41
CA PRO A 149 -0.37 21.22 -35.20
C PRO A 149 -0.17 20.25 -34.02
N PRO A 150 0.65 20.61 -33.01
CA PRO A 150 0.79 19.83 -31.78
C PRO A 150 -0.56 19.66 -31.06
N PHE A 151 -0.79 18.49 -30.46
CA PHE A 151 -2.02 18.19 -29.74
C PHE A 151 -1.76 17.35 -28.49
N SER A 152 -2.68 17.41 -27.53
CA SER A 152 -2.64 16.66 -26.27
C SER A 152 -3.91 15.84 -26.07
N MET A 153 -3.73 14.65 -25.49
CA MET A 153 -4.78 13.70 -25.13
C MET A 153 -4.60 13.32 -23.66
N THR A 154 -5.70 13.09 -22.94
CA THR A 154 -5.68 12.68 -21.53
C THR A 154 -6.42 11.38 -21.29
N GLY A 155 -6.04 10.69 -20.22
CA GLY A 155 -6.68 9.47 -19.72
C GLY A 155 -6.21 9.18 -18.29
N THR A 156 -6.84 8.22 -17.61
CA THR A 156 -6.54 7.87 -16.21
C THR A 156 -6.38 6.36 -16.03
N PHE A 157 -5.54 5.94 -15.09
CA PHE A 157 -5.46 4.53 -14.68
C PHE A 157 -5.31 4.40 -13.15
N LYS A 158 -5.92 3.36 -12.57
CA LYS A 158 -5.70 3.00 -11.16
C LYS A 158 -4.42 2.18 -11.03
N VAL A 159 -3.62 2.47 -10.01
CA VAL A 159 -2.38 1.75 -9.69
C VAL A 159 -2.72 0.50 -8.89
N THR A 160 -2.32 -0.67 -9.40
CA THR A 160 -2.70 -1.99 -8.84
C THR A 160 -1.51 -2.80 -8.35
N ALA A 161 -0.27 -2.36 -8.57
CA ALA A 161 0.94 -3.07 -8.16
C ALA A 161 2.06 -2.09 -7.77
N PRO A 162 2.86 -2.38 -6.73
CA PRO A 162 4.01 -1.57 -6.35
C PRO A 162 5.22 -1.82 -7.27
N GLY A 163 6.03 -0.80 -7.49
CA GLY A 163 7.27 -0.87 -8.27
C GLY A 163 7.33 0.15 -9.41
N SER A 164 8.30 -0.03 -10.31
CA SER A 164 8.51 0.85 -11.46
C SER A 164 7.48 0.58 -12.55
N ILE A 165 6.78 1.62 -13.01
CA ILE A 165 5.82 1.59 -14.12
C ILE A 165 6.33 2.54 -15.20
N THR A 166 6.62 2.01 -16.39
CA THR A 166 7.08 2.77 -17.56
C THR A 166 5.91 3.11 -18.47
N LEU A 167 5.86 4.33 -18.98
CA LEU A 167 4.86 4.81 -19.93
C LEU A 167 5.55 5.11 -21.28
N SER A 168 5.13 4.40 -22.32
CA SER A 168 5.57 4.59 -23.71
C SER A 168 4.41 5.08 -24.58
N PRO A 169 4.64 5.99 -25.55
CA PRO A 169 3.65 6.32 -26.57
C PRO A 169 3.19 5.07 -27.34
N GLY A 170 1.88 4.95 -27.55
CA GLY A 170 1.26 3.93 -28.39
C GLY A 170 0.81 4.49 -29.74
N ASP A 171 -0.11 3.77 -30.37
CA ASP A 171 -0.75 4.21 -31.61
C ASP A 171 -1.66 5.42 -31.34
N TYR A 172 -1.82 6.29 -32.33
CA TYR A 172 -2.74 7.43 -32.25
C TYR A 172 -3.55 7.60 -33.55
N ASN A 173 -4.65 8.34 -33.48
CA ASN A 173 -5.50 8.68 -34.61
C ASN A 173 -5.76 10.18 -34.64
N ILE A 174 -5.61 10.79 -35.81
CA ILE A 174 -6.09 12.13 -36.11
C ILE A 174 -7.45 11.98 -36.80
N HIS A 175 -8.53 11.99 -36.00
CA HIS A 175 -9.89 12.07 -36.49
C HIS A 175 -10.22 13.52 -36.87
N THR A 176 -10.83 13.72 -38.04
CA THR A 176 -11.23 15.04 -38.56
C THR A 176 -12.69 15.06 -38.97
N SER A 177 -13.42 16.02 -38.43
CA SER A 177 -14.88 16.12 -38.48
C SER A 177 -15.29 17.49 -39.01
N TYR A 178 -15.53 17.59 -40.33
CA TYR A 178 -15.85 18.85 -41.03
C TYR A 178 -16.94 18.69 -42.11
N ILE A 179 -16.58 18.24 -43.32
CA ILE A 179 -17.53 17.95 -44.43
C ILE A 179 -17.94 16.46 -44.42
N MET A 180 -17.06 15.62 -43.90
CA MET A 180 -17.17 14.18 -43.73
C MET A 180 -16.27 13.79 -42.55
N GLU A 181 -16.53 12.63 -41.98
CA GLU A 181 -15.74 12.06 -40.87
C GLU A 181 -14.57 11.25 -41.44
N LEU A 182 -13.33 11.62 -41.10
CA LEU A 182 -12.12 11.06 -41.68
C LEU A 182 -11.05 10.79 -40.62
N ASP A 183 -10.64 9.53 -40.52
CA ASP A 183 -9.59 9.06 -39.61
C ASP A 183 -8.24 8.93 -40.33
N THR A 184 -7.18 9.40 -39.66
CA THR A 184 -5.78 9.16 -40.05
C THR A 184 -5.09 8.38 -38.93
N PRO A 185 -5.26 7.05 -38.86
CA PRO A 185 -4.59 6.21 -37.87
C PRO A 185 -3.09 6.15 -38.14
N CYS A 186 -2.30 6.35 -37.08
CA CYS A 186 -0.85 6.45 -37.03
C CYS A 186 -0.30 5.42 -36.04
N ALA A 187 0.17 4.29 -36.56
CA ALA A 187 0.71 3.19 -35.76
C ALA A 187 2.21 3.34 -35.49
N VAL A 188 2.68 2.94 -34.32
CA VAL A 188 4.11 2.84 -33.98
C VAL A 188 4.73 1.75 -34.86
N SER A 189 5.71 2.11 -35.70
CA SER A 189 6.24 1.17 -36.71
C SER A 189 7.02 -0.01 -36.11
N THR A 190 7.54 0.16 -34.88
CA THR A 190 8.19 -0.89 -34.09
C THR A 190 7.75 -0.73 -32.63
N PRO A 191 6.67 -1.38 -32.18
CA PRO A 191 6.18 -1.26 -30.80
C PRO A 191 7.00 -2.13 -29.83
N PRO A 192 7.13 -1.73 -28.55
CA PRO A 192 6.70 -0.45 -27.97
C PRO A 192 7.63 0.70 -28.38
N ALA A 193 7.10 1.93 -28.42
CA ALA A 193 7.93 3.13 -28.55
C ALA A 193 8.88 3.28 -27.33
N PRO A 194 9.96 4.10 -27.44
CA PRO A 194 10.81 4.41 -26.30
C PRO A 194 10.00 4.96 -25.12
N VAL A 195 10.39 4.57 -23.91
CA VAL A 195 9.78 5.08 -22.65
C VAL A 195 9.95 6.60 -22.60
N SER A 196 8.85 7.31 -22.34
CA SER A 196 8.80 8.77 -22.26
C SER A 196 8.60 9.27 -20.82
N ARG A 197 8.13 8.40 -19.94
CA ARG A 197 8.00 8.66 -18.50
C ARG A 197 8.18 7.37 -17.72
N THR A 198 8.81 7.44 -16.55
CA THR A 198 8.72 6.38 -15.54
C THR A 198 8.14 6.95 -14.24
N ILE A 199 7.26 6.19 -13.60
CA ILE A 199 6.74 6.47 -12.26
C ILE A 199 7.07 5.31 -11.32
N VAL A 200 7.14 5.57 -10.02
CA VAL A 200 7.42 4.53 -9.01
C VAL A 200 6.24 4.43 -8.06
N ALA A 201 5.45 3.38 -8.24
CA ALA A 201 4.37 3.05 -7.33
C ALA A 201 4.94 2.51 -6.01
N SER A 202 4.54 3.13 -4.91
CA SER A 202 4.70 2.56 -3.57
C SER A 202 3.56 1.58 -3.27
N GLY A 203 3.78 0.62 -2.37
CA GLY A 203 2.68 -0.25 -1.90
C GLY A 203 1.64 0.54 -1.10
N GLU A 204 0.51 -0.11 -0.79
CA GLU A 204 -0.24 0.30 0.38
C GLU A 204 0.70 0.28 1.60
N PRO A 205 0.57 1.21 2.56
CA PRO A 205 1.26 1.08 3.84
C PRO A 205 0.90 -0.27 4.45
N GLY A 206 1.90 -1.11 4.75
CA GLY A 206 1.68 -2.27 5.60
C GLY A 206 1.05 -1.82 6.91
N ALA A 207 0.08 -2.60 7.42
CA ALA A 207 -0.68 -2.25 8.62
C ALA A 207 0.26 -1.75 9.73
N ASN A 208 -0.07 -0.61 10.35
CA ASN A 208 0.83 0.00 11.32
C ASN A 208 0.90 -0.85 12.60
N GLU A 209 1.93 -1.69 12.68
CA GLU A 209 2.15 -2.64 13.76
C GLU A 209 2.51 -2.00 15.12
N ARG A 210 2.71 -0.67 15.20
CA ARG A 210 3.03 0.01 16.45
C ARG A 210 1.91 -0.18 17.47
N ALA A 211 2.26 -0.71 18.64
CA ALA A 211 1.31 -0.98 19.72
C ALA A 211 1.79 -0.37 21.05
N ILE A 212 0.82 0.02 21.88
CA ILE A 212 1.05 0.44 23.27
C ILE A 212 0.10 -0.25 24.25
N ALA A 213 0.57 -0.44 25.48
CA ALA A 213 -0.22 -0.92 26.61
C ALA A 213 0.01 -0.03 27.83
N LEU A 214 -1.04 0.14 28.65
CA LEU A 214 -1.00 0.91 29.90
C LEU A 214 -0.98 -0.05 31.09
N ALA A 215 -0.14 0.24 32.09
CA ALA A 215 -0.12 -0.52 33.34
C ALA A 215 -1.39 -0.30 34.20
N THR A 216 -2.12 0.79 33.99
CA THR A 216 -3.45 1.05 34.54
C THR A 216 -4.31 1.80 33.51
N ALA A 217 -5.59 1.45 33.41
CA ALA A 217 -6.57 2.14 32.56
C ALA A 217 -7.23 3.37 33.24
N SER A 218 -6.77 3.75 34.44
CA SER A 218 -7.30 4.89 35.18
C SER A 218 -6.32 5.42 36.24
N GLY A 219 -6.55 6.65 36.68
CA GLY A 219 -5.85 7.29 37.80
C GLY A 219 -6.47 8.65 38.17
N LYS A 220 -5.97 9.29 39.22
CA LYS A 220 -6.38 10.64 39.63
C LYS A 220 -5.58 11.73 38.89
N PRO A 221 -6.07 12.98 38.86
CA PRO A 221 -5.30 14.13 38.38
C PRO A 221 -3.96 14.25 39.10
N GLY A 222 -2.88 14.12 38.34
CA GLY A 222 -1.49 14.17 38.81
C GLY A 222 -0.82 12.81 38.99
N ASP A 223 -1.54 11.69 38.85
CA ASP A 223 -0.96 10.35 38.88
C ASP A 223 -0.05 10.10 37.65
N ARG A 224 0.80 9.08 37.76
CA ARG A 224 1.69 8.62 36.69
C ARG A 224 1.34 7.22 36.23
N VAL A 225 0.84 7.11 35.00
CA VAL A 225 0.62 5.83 34.32
C VAL A 225 1.89 5.40 33.61
N THR A 226 2.24 4.11 33.73
CA THR A 226 3.35 3.52 32.97
C THR A 226 2.81 3.04 31.62
N VAL A 227 3.48 3.42 30.54
CA VAL A 227 3.13 3.08 29.16
C VAL A 227 4.28 2.28 28.55
N THR A 228 4.01 1.09 28.05
CA THR A 228 4.96 0.28 27.28
C THR A 228 4.59 0.34 25.80
N GLY A 229 5.57 0.43 24.92
CA GLY A 229 5.36 0.43 23.47
C GLY A 229 6.27 -0.53 22.72
N THR A 230 5.86 -0.94 21.52
CA THR A 230 6.57 -1.92 20.68
C THR A 230 6.43 -1.60 19.19
N ARG A 231 7.40 -2.07 18.38
CA ARG A 231 7.42 -1.96 16.90
C ARG A 231 7.44 -0.52 16.36
N PHE A 232 7.96 0.42 17.15
CA PHE A 232 8.36 1.75 16.69
C PHE A 232 9.71 1.70 15.98
N THR A 233 10.09 2.76 15.27
CA THR A 233 11.45 2.91 14.74
C THR A 233 12.45 2.88 15.92
N PRO A 234 13.53 2.06 15.88
CA PRO A 234 14.57 2.06 16.90
C PRO A 234 15.27 3.41 17.06
N LEU A 235 15.81 3.69 18.26
CA LEU A 235 16.62 4.86 18.60
C LEU A 235 16.04 6.21 18.14
N THR A 236 14.72 6.31 18.07
CA THR A 236 13.96 7.45 17.52
C THR A 236 13.24 8.20 18.64
N GLU A 237 13.03 9.52 18.48
CA GLU A 237 12.23 10.30 19.43
C GLU A 237 10.79 9.78 19.44
N ILE A 238 10.28 9.44 20.62
CA ILE A 238 8.89 9.08 20.88
C ILE A 238 8.26 10.17 21.76
N THR A 239 7.07 10.61 21.37
CA THR A 239 6.16 11.36 22.23
C THR A 239 5.09 10.43 22.79
N LEU A 240 4.89 10.43 24.12
CA LEU A 240 3.62 10.09 24.75
C LEU A 240 2.77 11.34 24.95
N ALA A 241 1.47 11.25 24.69
CA ALA A 241 0.52 12.34 24.96
C ALA A 241 -0.87 11.84 25.39
N GLY A 242 -1.49 12.58 26.31
CA GLY A 242 -2.90 12.40 26.66
C GLY A 242 -3.83 12.99 25.59
N ARG A 243 -4.99 12.36 25.39
CA ARG A 243 -6.03 12.73 24.43
C ARG A 243 -7.39 12.91 25.11
N ALA A 244 -8.11 13.95 24.70
CA ALA A 244 -9.52 14.18 25.00
C ALA A 244 -10.30 14.03 23.67
N GLY A 245 -10.76 12.80 23.37
CA GLY A 245 -11.14 12.44 22.00
C GLY A 245 -9.96 12.61 21.04
N GLN A 246 -10.12 13.42 19.99
CA GLN A 246 -9.00 13.80 19.10
C GLN A 246 -8.13 14.95 19.64
N ALA A 247 -8.60 15.77 20.59
CA ALA A 247 -7.80 16.88 21.10
C ALA A 247 -6.60 16.36 21.90
N GLN A 248 -5.39 16.85 21.60
CA GLN A 248 -4.22 16.57 22.43
C GLN A 248 -4.25 17.47 23.68
N THR A 249 -4.16 16.84 24.85
CA THR A 249 -4.12 17.54 26.14
C THR A 249 -2.72 18.12 26.40
N ALA A 250 -2.59 18.90 27.47
CA ALA A 250 -1.29 19.41 27.93
C ALA A 250 -0.36 18.30 28.48
N ASP A 251 -0.88 17.09 28.74
CA ASP A 251 -0.11 15.97 29.28
C ASP A 251 0.77 15.33 28.20
N ARG A 252 2.07 15.61 28.24
CA ARG A 252 3.07 15.13 27.28
C ARG A 252 4.35 14.65 27.97
N LEU A 253 5.01 13.66 27.38
CA LEU A 253 6.36 13.22 27.75
C LEU A 253 7.12 12.81 26.46
N THR A 254 8.38 13.19 26.33
CA THR A 254 9.25 12.75 25.22
C THR A 254 10.48 12.00 25.74
N PHE A 255 10.97 11.04 24.95
CA PHE A 255 12.17 10.22 25.18
C PHE A 255 12.59 9.54 23.86
N THR A 256 13.64 8.74 23.87
CA THR A 256 14.08 7.92 22.73
C THR A 256 13.63 6.46 22.91
N SER A 257 13.21 5.77 21.85
CA SER A 257 13.02 4.31 21.84
C SER A 257 14.35 3.56 22.04
N ASP A 258 14.27 2.30 22.43
CA ASP A 258 15.43 1.40 22.54
C ASP A 258 15.95 0.94 21.16
N ALA A 259 16.93 0.02 21.16
CA ALA A 259 17.56 -0.48 19.93
C ALA A 259 16.67 -1.48 19.17
N GLU A 260 15.59 -1.94 19.80
CA GLU A 260 14.64 -2.92 19.31
C GLU A 260 13.31 -2.29 18.86
N GLY A 261 13.13 -0.97 19.05
CA GLY A 261 11.89 -0.26 18.72
C GLY A 261 10.80 -0.37 19.80
N GLY A 262 11.20 -0.75 21.01
CA GLY A 262 10.38 -0.69 22.21
C GLY A 262 10.56 0.61 23.01
N PHE A 263 9.77 0.75 24.08
CA PHE A 263 10.02 1.72 25.15
C PHE A 263 9.24 1.38 26.44
N THR A 264 9.61 2.04 27.54
CA THR A 264 8.76 2.19 28.74
C THR A 264 8.81 3.63 29.24
N GLY A 265 7.68 4.35 29.17
CA GLY A 265 7.52 5.73 29.64
C GLY A 265 6.59 5.85 30.84
N ARG A 266 6.63 7.01 31.53
CA ARG A 266 5.75 7.31 32.68
C ARG A 266 5.09 8.68 32.57
N LEU A 267 4.07 8.75 31.71
CA LEU A 267 3.26 9.95 31.51
C LEU A 267 2.57 10.36 32.83
N LYS A 268 2.63 11.64 33.18
CA LYS A 268 1.83 12.22 34.26
C LYS A 268 0.56 12.76 33.63
N VAL A 269 -0.61 12.34 34.12
CA VAL A 269 -1.91 12.79 33.57
C VAL A 269 -2.55 13.76 34.57
N ASN A 270 -2.66 15.03 34.20
CA ASN A 270 -3.20 16.12 35.00
C ASN A 270 -4.55 16.60 34.46
N ASP A 271 -4.78 16.48 33.15
CA ASP A 271 -5.99 16.96 32.48
C ASP A 271 -7.16 15.98 32.70
N ARG A 272 -8.19 16.45 33.40
CA ARG A 272 -9.42 15.69 33.70
C ARG A 272 -10.23 15.31 32.45
N ALA A 273 -9.97 15.95 31.29
CA ALA A 273 -10.58 15.58 30.02
C ALA A 273 -9.88 14.41 29.31
N THR A 274 -8.76 13.89 29.84
CA THR A 274 -8.05 12.76 29.23
C THR A 274 -8.91 11.49 29.24
N THR A 275 -9.25 11.00 28.04
CA THR A 275 -9.98 9.74 27.79
C THR A 275 -9.09 8.64 27.21
N GLY A 276 -7.88 8.97 26.76
CA GLY A 276 -6.93 8.02 26.21
C GLY A 276 -5.51 8.57 26.11
N ILE A 277 -4.55 7.69 25.80
CA ILE A 277 -3.13 8.02 25.70
C ILE A 277 -2.56 7.44 24.41
N VAL A 278 -1.89 8.29 23.62
CA VAL A 278 -1.17 7.90 22.39
C VAL A 278 0.34 7.86 22.60
N ALA A 279 1.02 7.12 21.72
CA ALA A 279 2.45 7.25 21.47
C ALA A 279 2.70 7.53 19.99
N TYR A 280 3.71 8.33 19.63
CA TYR A 280 4.06 8.60 18.22
C TYR A 280 5.50 9.05 18.02
N GLU A 281 6.05 8.83 16.82
CA GLU A 281 7.43 9.21 16.48
C GLU A 281 7.56 10.71 16.17
N GLY A 282 8.49 11.38 16.85
CA GLY A 282 8.78 12.80 16.70
C GLY A 282 7.78 13.74 17.36
N SER A 283 7.65 14.94 16.80
CA SER A 283 6.99 16.07 17.46
C SER A 283 5.48 16.17 17.24
N ALA A 284 4.92 15.55 16.19
CA ALA A 284 3.49 15.57 15.84
C ALA A 284 2.95 14.17 15.51
N TRP A 285 1.67 13.93 15.79
CA TRP A 285 0.97 12.67 15.50
C TRP A 285 0.69 12.50 14.01
N SER A 286 0.88 11.27 13.50
CA SER A 286 0.26 10.78 12.26
C SER A 286 -0.09 9.29 12.40
N ALA A 287 -1.06 8.80 11.63
CA ALA A 287 -1.56 7.43 11.75
C ALA A 287 -0.50 6.37 11.37
N GLU A 288 0.48 6.72 10.55
CA GLU A 288 1.57 5.83 10.10
C GLU A 288 2.73 5.75 11.11
N LYS A 289 2.79 6.65 12.08
CA LYS A 289 3.86 6.80 13.08
C LYS A 289 3.38 6.71 14.53
N GLY A 290 2.06 6.64 14.72
CA GLY A 290 1.40 6.57 16.01
C GLY A 290 1.12 5.15 16.50
N ALA A 291 0.63 5.03 17.73
CA ALA A 291 -0.05 3.86 18.27
C ALA A 291 -1.16 4.28 19.23
N GLY A 292 -2.23 3.48 19.26
CA GLY A 292 -3.40 3.72 20.10
C GLY A 292 -4.26 4.88 19.60
N PRO A 293 -4.99 5.58 20.49
CA PRO A 293 -4.79 5.56 21.93
C PRO A 293 -5.26 4.28 22.63
N ALA A 294 -4.55 3.94 23.70
CA ALA A 294 -5.11 3.09 24.74
C ALA A 294 -6.04 3.93 25.64
N ALA A 295 -7.21 3.39 25.97
CA ALA A 295 -8.21 4.10 26.79
C ALA A 295 -7.69 4.36 28.22
N TYR A 296 -7.94 5.56 28.75
CA TYR A 296 -7.52 5.95 30.09
C TYR A 296 -8.54 6.89 30.73
N THR A 297 -9.06 6.55 31.92
CA THR A 297 -10.06 7.36 32.63
C THR A 297 -9.44 8.14 33.79
N VAL A 298 -9.59 9.47 33.77
CA VAL A 298 -9.24 10.29 34.94
C VAL A 298 -10.38 10.30 35.96
N THR A 299 -10.13 9.76 37.14
CA THR A 299 -11.11 9.71 38.24
C THR A 299 -11.30 11.11 38.84
N ASP A 300 -12.50 11.66 38.76
CA ASP A 300 -12.81 12.98 39.32
C ASP A 300 -12.78 12.97 40.86
N ASP A 301 -11.71 13.56 41.40
CA ASP A 301 -11.39 13.72 42.82
C ASP A 301 -11.93 15.02 43.42
N THR A 302 -12.68 15.84 42.67
CA THR A 302 -13.16 17.15 43.12
C THR A 302 -13.94 17.06 44.44
N PRO A 303 -13.54 17.79 45.50
CA PRO A 303 -14.21 17.79 46.80
C PRO A 303 -15.65 18.32 46.73
N LEU A 304 -16.54 17.73 47.56
CA LEU A 304 -17.94 18.14 47.65
C LEU A 304 -18.16 19.30 48.64
N PRO A 305 -19.14 20.19 48.37
CA PRO A 305 -19.77 21.01 49.40
C PRO A 305 -20.40 20.17 50.52
N ARG A 306 -20.61 20.79 51.69
CA ARG A 306 -21.42 20.18 52.77
C ARG A 306 -22.82 19.82 52.25
N ASP A 307 -23.39 18.78 52.86
CA ASP A 307 -24.77 18.34 52.66
C ASP A 307 -25.15 18.02 51.20
N SER A 308 -24.14 17.60 50.41
CA SER A 308 -24.28 17.16 49.01
C SER A 308 -23.78 15.73 48.80
N GLN A 309 -24.19 15.10 47.69
CA GLN A 309 -23.81 13.73 47.32
C GLN A 309 -23.27 13.70 45.89
N LYS A 310 -22.24 12.88 45.64
CA LYS A 310 -21.69 12.64 44.29
C LYS A 310 -22.27 11.33 43.74
N LEU A 311 -22.90 11.41 42.58
CA LEU A 311 -23.30 10.23 41.81
C LEU A 311 -22.29 10.05 40.68
N THR A 312 -21.61 8.91 40.63
CA THR A 312 -20.59 8.60 39.62
C THR A 312 -20.88 7.25 38.98
N ALA A 313 -20.87 7.20 37.66
CA ALA A 313 -20.83 5.97 36.87
C ALA A 313 -19.56 5.95 36.03
N SER A 314 -18.91 4.80 35.93
CA SER A 314 -17.71 4.58 35.10
C SER A 314 -18.07 3.68 33.92
N VAL A 315 -17.80 4.14 32.70
CA VAL A 315 -17.86 3.30 31.50
C VAL A 315 -16.46 2.78 31.24
N THR A 316 -16.30 1.46 31.11
CA THR A 316 -15.02 0.82 30.79
C THR A 316 -14.98 0.49 29.29
N ALA A 317 -13.86 0.78 28.63
CA ALA A 317 -13.65 0.37 27.25
C ALA A 317 -13.61 -1.15 27.12
N GLY A 318 -14.15 -1.68 26.03
CA GLY A 318 -13.96 -3.05 25.59
C GLY A 318 -12.78 -3.18 24.61
N GLU A 319 -12.73 -4.29 23.91
CA GLU A 319 -11.66 -4.64 22.97
C GLU A 319 -12.05 -4.36 21.52
N LEU A 320 -11.06 -4.43 20.62
CA LEU A 320 -11.29 -4.65 19.19
C LEU A 320 -11.26 -6.16 18.94
N SER A 321 -12.27 -6.69 18.25
CA SER A 321 -12.45 -8.14 18.07
C SER A 321 -13.17 -8.47 16.75
N MET A 322 -12.97 -9.70 16.24
CA MET A 322 -13.79 -10.27 15.17
C MET A 322 -14.27 -11.69 15.50
N SER A 323 -15.36 -12.08 14.86
CA SER A 323 -15.88 -13.45 14.84
C SER A 323 -16.46 -13.79 13.46
N GLN A 324 -16.23 -15.00 12.97
CA GLN A 324 -16.65 -15.44 11.63
C GLN A 324 -17.69 -16.57 11.69
N GLU A 325 -18.65 -16.59 10.77
CA GLU A 325 -19.69 -17.63 10.67
C GLU A 325 -19.19 -18.94 10.03
N GLY A 326 -18.27 -19.61 10.73
CA GLY A 326 -17.68 -20.89 10.32
C GLY A 326 -16.43 -20.75 9.46
N ASP A 327 -15.79 -21.89 9.18
CA ASP A 327 -14.44 -21.98 8.61
C ASP A 327 -14.38 -22.24 7.09
N THR A 328 -15.44 -22.84 6.53
CA THR A 328 -15.39 -23.45 5.19
C THR A 328 -16.25 -22.68 4.19
N VAL A 329 -15.60 -22.02 3.22
CA VAL A 329 -16.21 -21.48 1.99
C VAL A 329 -16.18 -22.56 0.90
N ARG A 330 -17.30 -22.76 0.20
CA ARG A 330 -17.41 -23.76 -0.88
C ARG A 330 -17.73 -23.06 -2.20
N LEU A 331 -16.72 -22.95 -3.05
CA LEU A 331 -16.84 -22.36 -4.39
C LEU A 331 -17.61 -23.29 -5.35
N SER A 332 -18.10 -22.72 -6.45
CA SER A 332 -18.72 -23.45 -7.56
C SER A 332 -17.71 -24.32 -8.33
N SER A 333 -18.21 -25.27 -9.13
CA SER A 333 -17.39 -26.12 -9.99
C SER A 333 -17.12 -25.45 -11.34
N VAL A 334 -15.87 -25.54 -11.80
CA VAL A 334 -15.46 -25.16 -13.16
C VAL A 334 -15.21 -26.42 -14.00
N ASP A 335 -15.74 -26.44 -15.22
CA ASP A 335 -15.58 -27.59 -16.13
C ASP A 335 -14.18 -27.68 -16.74
N PHE A 336 -13.72 -28.93 -16.92
CA PHE A 336 -12.44 -29.20 -17.57
C PHE A 336 -12.49 -28.82 -19.06
N GLY A 337 -11.46 -28.10 -19.51
CA GLY A 337 -11.34 -27.61 -20.89
C GLY A 337 -11.93 -26.20 -21.10
N THR A 338 -12.76 -25.68 -20.20
CA THR A 338 -13.29 -24.31 -20.30
C THR A 338 -12.47 -23.33 -19.46
N GLY A 339 -12.22 -23.68 -18.20
CA GLY A 339 -11.77 -22.71 -17.20
C GLY A 339 -12.89 -21.73 -16.84
N GLY A 340 -12.62 -20.82 -15.91
CA GLY A 340 -13.62 -19.85 -15.44
C GLY A 340 -13.36 -19.36 -14.01
N GLY A 341 -14.38 -18.73 -13.43
CA GLY A 341 -14.47 -18.47 -12.00
C GLY A 341 -15.07 -19.67 -11.26
N ALA A 342 -14.41 -20.11 -10.21
CA ALA A 342 -15.04 -20.92 -9.16
C ALA A 342 -15.51 -19.95 -8.08
N ASP A 343 -16.82 -19.75 -7.97
CA ASP A 343 -17.44 -18.58 -7.34
C ASP A 343 -18.18 -18.94 -6.05
N GLY A 344 -18.25 -18.02 -5.09
CA GLY A 344 -19.03 -18.18 -3.87
C GLY A 344 -18.92 -16.98 -2.94
N ASP A 345 -19.47 -17.08 -1.74
CA ASP A 345 -19.45 -16.01 -0.74
C ASP A 345 -18.56 -16.38 0.46
N LEU A 346 -17.81 -15.40 0.98
CA LEU A 346 -17.10 -15.57 2.25
C LEU A 346 -18.09 -15.80 3.40
N ARG A 347 -17.62 -16.49 4.45
CA ARG A 347 -18.33 -16.53 5.72
C ARG A 347 -18.27 -15.15 6.37
N THR A 348 -19.44 -14.58 6.61
CA THR A 348 -19.67 -13.28 7.25
C THR A 348 -18.80 -13.11 8.49
N ILE A 349 -18.11 -11.97 8.56
CA ILE A 349 -17.29 -11.58 9.70
C ILE A 349 -17.98 -10.43 10.42
N THR A 350 -18.28 -10.62 11.70
CA THR A 350 -18.66 -9.52 12.58
C THR A 350 -17.40 -8.91 13.19
N VAL A 351 -17.17 -7.61 12.99
CA VAL A 351 -16.14 -6.84 13.69
C VAL A 351 -16.82 -6.02 14.79
N LYS A 352 -16.20 -5.95 15.97
CA LYS A 352 -16.65 -5.13 17.10
C LYS A 352 -15.48 -4.32 17.62
N ASP A 353 -15.62 -3.01 17.60
CA ASP A 353 -14.67 -2.08 18.20
C ASP A 353 -15.34 -1.38 19.37
N PHE A 354 -15.05 -1.83 20.58
CA PHE A 354 -15.54 -1.21 21.82
C PHE A 354 -14.45 -0.45 22.57
N ARG A 355 -13.32 -0.13 21.90
CA ARG A 355 -12.20 0.63 22.50
C ARG A 355 -12.60 2.06 22.90
N GLY A 356 -13.56 2.66 22.20
CA GLY A 356 -14.10 3.99 22.50
C GLY A 356 -13.08 5.14 22.38
N GLY A 357 -12.01 4.93 21.63
CA GLY A 357 -11.00 5.95 21.32
C GLY A 357 -11.29 6.68 20.01
N PRO A 358 -10.31 7.43 19.48
CA PRO A 358 -10.28 7.90 18.09
C PRO A 358 -9.66 6.94 17.05
N ALA A 359 -9.09 5.80 17.45
CA ALA A 359 -8.35 4.90 16.54
C ALA A 359 -9.28 4.07 15.65
N GLY A 360 -9.03 4.06 14.35
CA GLY A 360 -9.69 3.20 13.38
C GLY A 360 -9.31 1.72 13.51
N TRP A 361 -9.78 0.89 12.57
CA TRP A 361 -9.40 -0.51 12.45
C TRP A 361 -9.31 -0.93 10.98
N SER A 362 -8.53 -1.98 10.70
CA SER A 362 -8.44 -2.60 9.37
C SER A 362 -8.50 -4.12 9.46
N LEU A 363 -9.31 -4.73 8.60
CA LEU A 363 -9.42 -6.17 8.41
C LEU A 363 -8.81 -6.52 7.05
N THR A 364 -7.70 -7.23 7.06
CA THR A 364 -6.96 -7.65 5.85
C THR A 364 -7.02 -9.16 5.66
N GLY A 365 -6.89 -9.62 4.42
CA GLY A 365 -6.90 -11.05 4.06
C GLY A 365 -5.70 -11.43 3.20
N ARG A 366 -5.14 -12.62 3.43
CA ARG A 366 -4.07 -13.26 2.63
C ARG A 366 -4.44 -14.70 2.35
N VAL A 367 -4.31 -15.15 1.11
CA VAL A 367 -4.57 -16.55 0.73
C VAL A 367 -3.27 -17.28 0.37
N THR A 368 -3.17 -18.55 0.76
CA THR A 368 -2.14 -19.45 0.20
C THR A 368 -2.47 -19.83 -1.24
N ASP A 369 -1.51 -20.36 -1.96
CA ASP A 369 -1.76 -21.08 -3.20
C ASP A 369 -2.73 -22.25 -2.95
N PHE A 370 -3.54 -22.56 -3.96
CA PHE A 370 -4.56 -23.61 -3.87
C PHE A 370 -3.97 -24.92 -4.39
N THR A 371 -3.79 -25.89 -3.48
CA THR A 371 -3.22 -27.20 -3.79
C THR A 371 -4.31 -28.21 -4.15
N GLY A 372 -4.05 -29.06 -5.15
CA GLY A 372 -4.97 -30.09 -5.63
C GLY A 372 -4.26 -31.43 -5.93
N PRO A 373 -4.96 -32.39 -6.57
CA PRO A 373 -4.43 -33.74 -6.77
C PRO A 373 -3.12 -33.77 -7.56
N SER A 374 -2.29 -34.77 -7.26
CA SER A 374 -0.99 -35.01 -7.92
C SER A 374 0.00 -33.83 -7.89
N GLY A 375 -0.16 -32.90 -6.95
CA GLY A 375 0.66 -31.69 -6.86
C GLY A 375 0.27 -30.60 -7.87
N GLY A 376 -0.93 -30.66 -8.44
CA GLY A 376 -1.47 -29.55 -9.21
C GLY A 376 -1.74 -28.33 -8.32
N GLU A 377 -1.52 -27.13 -8.85
CA GLU A 377 -1.54 -25.88 -8.09
C GLU A 377 -2.27 -24.77 -8.85
N ILE A 378 -2.96 -23.88 -8.12
CA ILE A 378 -3.54 -22.64 -8.65
C ILE A 378 -3.04 -21.49 -7.76
N ASP A 379 -2.17 -20.65 -8.35
CA ASP A 379 -1.56 -19.46 -7.75
C ASP A 379 -2.53 -18.59 -6.94
N ALA A 380 -2.10 -18.15 -5.75
CA ALA A 380 -2.87 -17.36 -4.80
C ALA A 380 -3.45 -16.06 -5.40
N GLY A 381 -2.73 -15.41 -6.31
CA GLY A 381 -3.14 -14.19 -7.01
C GLY A 381 -4.29 -14.39 -7.99
N ARG A 382 -4.76 -15.64 -8.16
CA ARG A 382 -5.96 -15.99 -8.95
C ARG A 382 -7.25 -15.95 -8.13
N LEU A 383 -7.18 -15.82 -6.80
CA LEU A 383 -8.35 -15.50 -5.99
C LEU A 383 -8.65 -14.01 -6.08
N HIS A 384 -9.84 -13.69 -6.59
CA HIS A 384 -10.40 -12.34 -6.66
C HIS A 384 -11.53 -12.21 -5.63
N TRP A 385 -11.75 -10.99 -5.12
CA TRP A 385 -12.89 -10.68 -4.25
C TRP A 385 -13.58 -9.36 -4.60
N VAL A 386 -14.84 -9.25 -4.20
CA VAL A 386 -15.63 -8.01 -4.21
C VAL A 386 -16.10 -7.78 -2.76
N PRO A 387 -15.38 -6.95 -1.99
CA PRO A 387 -15.72 -6.71 -0.59
C PRO A 387 -17.01 -5.93 -0.38
N ALA A 388 -17.69 -6.21 0.73
CA ALA A 388 -18.81 -5.43 1.23
C ALA A 388 -18.66 -5.23 2.75
N CYS A 389 -19.06 -4.06 3.24
CA CYS A 389 -19.21 -3.85 4.68
C CYS A 389 -20.47 -3.04 4.99
N THR A 390 -21.12 -3.35 6.09
CA THR A 390 -22.26 -2.61 6.62
C THR A 390 -22.07 -2.25 8.09
N THR A 391 -22.64 -1.11 8.47
CA THR A 391 -22.48 -0.52 9.82
C THR A 391 -23.76 -0.69 10.62
N LYS A 392 -23.67 -1.29 11.82
CA LYS A 392 -24.84 -1.44 12.71
C LYS A 392 -25.32 -0.07 13.18
N GLN A 393 -26.63 0.15 13.15
CA GLN A 393 -27.24 1.41 13.59
C GLN A 393 -26.80 1.78 15.02
N GLY A 394 -26.31 3.00 15.20
CA GLY A 394 -25.79 3.51 16.48
C GLY A 394 -24.28 3.35 16.69
N SER A 395 -23.56 2.71 15.78
CA SER A 395 -22.09 2.69 15.77
C SER A 395 -21.52 4.10 15.50
N PRO A 396 -20.56 4.60 16.31
CA PRO A 396 -19.85 5.85 16.02
C PRO A 396 -19.06 5.88 14.71
N SER A 397 -18.37 4.78 14.36
CA SER A 397 -17.65 4.68 13.08
C SER A 397 -18.59 4.31 11.93
N THR A 398 -18.24 4.74 10.72
CA THR A 398 -18.72 4.12 9.47
C THR A 398 -17.69 3.11 8.99
N CYS A 399 -18.14 1.93 8.55
CA CYS A 399 -17.29 0.93 7.90
C CYS A 399 -17.18 1.20 6.39
N GLU A 400 -15.97 1.04 5.87
CA GLU A 400 -15.62 1.16 4.46
C GLU A 400 -15.24 -0.23 3.92
N ALA A 401 -15.71 -0.57 2.72
CA ALA A 401 -15.34 -1.80 2.04
C ALA A 401 -13.99 -1.64 1.34
N GLY A 402 -13.18 -2.70 1.33
CA GLY A 402 -11.93 -2.74 0.59
C GLY A 402 -12.10 -2.67 -0.92
N SER A 403 -11.01 -2.46 -1.66
CA SER A 403 -11.06 -2.50 -3.13
C SER A 403 -11.38 -3.91 -3.64
N GLU A 404 -12.30 -3.97 -4.61
CA GLU A 404 -12.39 -5.09 -5.55
C GLU A 404 -11.01 -5.35 -6.18
N GLY A 405 -10.61 -6.63 -6.27
CA GLY A 405 -9.30 -7.01 -6.77
C GLY A 405 -8.85 -8.41 -6.37
N ALA A 406 -7.60 -8.74 -6.72
CA ALA A 406 -6.95 -9.99 -6.32
C ALA A 406 -6.47 -9.94 -4.86
N VAL A 407 -6.60 -11.05 -4.13
CA VAL A 407 -6.16 -11.17 -2.73
C VAL A 407 -4.68 -11.54 -2.65
N GLY A 408 -4.32 -12.68 -3.25
CA GLY A 408 -2.94 -13.17 -3.28
C GLY A 408 -2.34 -13.48 -1.90
N SER A 409 -1.04 -13.81 -1.94
CA SER A 409 -0.20 -14.05 -0.76
C SER A 409 0.32 -12.74 -0.13
N ALA A 410 0.43 -11.66 -0.91
CA ALA A 410 0.70 -10.31 -0.42
C ALA A 410 -0.46 -9.77 0.45
N GLY A 411 -1.69 -10.11 0.05
CA GLY A 411 -2.94 -9.74 0.71
C GLY A 411 -3.52 -8.41 0.26
N ALA A 412 -4.78 -8.20 0.64
CA ALA A 412 -5.53 -6.98 0.40
C ALA A 412 -6.39 -6.63 1.62
N THR A 413 -6.82 -5.36 1.71
CA THR A 413 -7.81 -4.91 2.69
C THR A 413 -9.21 -5.41 2.30
N LEU A 414 -9.91 -6.05 3.24
CA LEU A 414 -11.29 -6.53 3.09
C LEU A 414 -12.29 -5.44 3.54
N ALA A 415 -12.06 -4.85 4.71
CA ALA A 415 -12.85 -3.73 5.23
C ALA A 415 -12.04 -2.94 6.26
N SER A 416 -12.48 -1.72 6.56
CA SER A 416 -11.85 -0.85 7.55
C SER A 416 -12.86 0.10 8.18
N ALA A 417 -12.45 0.80 9.23
CA ALA A 417 -13.02 2.09 9.61
C ALA A 417 -11.88 3.08 9.89
N PRO A 418 -11.94 4.32 9.38
CA PRO A 418 -10.87 5.31 9.56
C PRO A 418 -10.79 5.84 11.01
N ASP A 419 -9.65 6.47 11.33
CA ASP A 419 -9.49 7.30 12.53
C ASP A 419 -10.55 8.42 12.55
N ALA A 420 -11.23 8.62 13.68
CA ALA A 420 -12.32 9.58 13.83
C ALA A 420 -12.24 10.35 15.17
N THR A 421 -13.19 11.25 15.45
CA THR A 421 -13.29 11.94 16.76
C THR A 421 -13.69 11.00 17.90
N LEU A 422 -14.53 10.02 17.57
CA LEU A 422 -14.85 8.84 18.35
C LEU A 422 -15.07 7.70 17.36
N THR A 423 -14.31 6.62 17.49
CA THR A 423 -14.50 5.37 16.76
C THR A 423 -15.21 4.34 17.64
N GLY A 424 -15.77 3.33 16.98
CA GLY A 424 -16.33 2.16 17.63
C GLY A 424 -17.66 1.72 17.03
N GLY A 425 -18.20 0.64 17.60
CA GLY A 425 -19.46 0.03 17.20
C GLY A 425 -19.30 -1.41 16.74
N GLU A 426 -20.21 -1.83 15.87
CA GLU A 426 -20.31 -3.20 15.37
C GLU A 426 -20.62 -3.18 13.88
N PHE A 427 -19.93 -4.04 13.13
CA PHE A 427 -19.89 -4.02 11.67
C PHE A 427 -19.99 -5.43 11.11
N THR A 428 -20.65 -5.58 9.98
CA THR A 428 -20.80 -6.85 9.27
C THR A 428 -20.03 -6.75 7.96
N VAL A 429 -19.03 -7.60 7.80
CA VAL A 429 -18.10 -7.65 6.66
C VAL A 429 -18.33 -8.94 5.89
N ASP A 430 -18.49 -8.81 4.59
CA ASP A 430 -18.74 -9.90 3.64
C ASP A 430 -17.87 -9.70 2.39
N ALA A 431 -17.74 -10.74 1.56
CA ALA A 431 -17.29 -10.56 0.17
C ALA A 431 -17.79 -11.71 -0.71
N TRP A 432 -18.10 -11.38 -1.96
CA TRP A 432 -18.13 -12.39 -3.01
C TRP A 432 -16.69 -12.71 -3.43
N VAL A 433 -16.40 -13.97 -3.73
CA VAL A 433 -15.07 -14.47 -4.11
C VAL A 433 -15.15 -15.33 -5.36
N SER A 434 -14.11 -15.24 -6.19
CA SER A 434 -13.94 -16.05 -7.40
C SER A 434 -12.49 -16.49 -7.57
N LEU A 435 -12.25 -17.80 -7.64
CA LEU A 435 -10.95 -18.36 -7.99
C LEU A 435 -10.86 -18.59 -9.50
N LYS A 436 -9.93 -17.92 -10.18
CA LYS A 436 -9.77 -18.00 -11.63
C LYS A 436 -9.01 -19.25 -12.08
N VAL A 437 -9.75 -20.35 -12.21
CA VAL A 437 -9.25 -21.69 -12.59
C VAL A 437 -8.82 -21.72 -14.07
N PRO A 438 -7.56 -22.10 -14.38
CA PRO A 438 -7.11 -22.37 -15.75
C PRO A 438 -7.89 -23.49 -16.46
N ALA A 439 -8.04 -23.39 -17.78
CA ALA A 439 -8.86 -24.33 -18.57
C ALA A 439 -8.42 -25.81 -18.50
N TYR A 440 -7.12 -26.06 -18.37
CA TYR A 440 -6.55 -27.42 -18.34
C TYR A 440 -6.01 -27.81 -16.97
N THR A 441 -6.49 -27.17 -15.89
CA THR A 441 -6.28 -27.64 -14.51
C THR A 441 -6.79 -29.06 -14.36
N ALA A 442 -6.02 -29.94 -13.70
CA ALA A 442 -6.41 -31.34 -13.52
C ALA A 442 -7.72 -31.46 -12.72
N PRO A 443 -8.69 -32.32 -13.10
CA PRO A 443 -9.94 -32.47 -12.35
C PRO A 443 -9.68 -32.91 -10.89
N GLY A 444 -10.21 -32.15 -9.92
CA GLY A 444 -10.00 -32.40 -8.50
C GLY A 444 -10.50 -31.30 -7.59
N THR A 445 -10.48 -31.56 -6.27
CA THR A 445 -10.67 -30.53 -5.25
C THR A 445 -9.37 -29.75 -5.06
N TYR A 446 -9.44 -28.43 -5.20
CA TYR A 446 -8.34 -27.52 -4.91
C TYR A 446 -8.61 -26.79 -3.59
N SER A 447 -7.59 -26.57 -2.77
CA SER A 447 -7.75 -26.00 -1.42
C SER A 447 -6.57 -25.10 -1.05
N GLY A 448 -6.89 -23.88 -0.64
CA GLY A 448 -5.97 -22.89 -0.09
C GLY A 448 -6.59 -22.25 1.16
N VAL A 449 -5.77 -21.64 2.01
CA VAL A 449 -6.19 -21.07 3.31
C VAL A 449 -6.22 -19.55 3.23
N LEU A 450 -7.41 -18.96 3.40
CA LEU A 450 -7.56 -17.51 3.59
C LEU A 450 -7.36 -17.18 5.08
N THR A 451 -6.26 -16.50 5.40
CA THR A 451 -5.98 -15.96 6.73
C THR A 451 -6.50 -14.53 6.81
N LEU A 452 -7.35 -14.22 7.79
CA LEU A 452 -7.83 -12.88 8.08
C LEU A 452 -7.12 -12.28 9.29
N THR A 453 -6.75 -11.01 9.24
CA THR A 453 -6.03 -10.28 10.30
C THR A 453 -6.71 -8.94 10.58
N LEU A 454 -7.14 -8.72 11.81
CA LEU A 454 -7.71 -7.47 12.31
C LEU A 454 -6.64 -6.67 13.11
N THR A 455 -6.56 -5.36 12.88
CA THR A 455 -5.65 -4.41 13.56
C THR A 455 -6.36 -3.12 13.91
#